data_AF-D5UJD0-F1
#
_entry.id   AF-D5UJD0-F1
#
_cell.length_a   1.000
_cell.length_b   1.000
_cell.length_c   1.000
_cell.angle_alpha   90.00
_cell.angle_beta   90.00
_cell.angle_gamma   90.00
#
_symmetry.space_group_name_H-M   'P 1'
#
loop_
_entity.id
_entity.type
_entity.pdbx_description
1 polymer ?
#
loop_
_entity_poly.entity_id
_entity_poly.type
_entity_poly.pdbx_seq_one_letter_code
_entity_poly.pdbx_strand_id
1 'polypeptide(L)'
;MTADERLGVSASRGAAVTLVGQGARIALLLTGVVVLARLLSPRDYGLLAMVMAVIGVADLLRDFGLGSAAVQARTLSVAQRSNLLWLSTGIGAALGLLVLVTSPLLAAFYDEPRLQPVAAALSVTFVLNGVMTQYKADLQRRLRFAWLTGLELAGQAVGIVTAVALAAGGAGYHALVAQQVVQLAAQLVGLLLVCRWLPRRWSREAPVRPFVSFGAHLMGGQVLAYASNNVDSVVIGSTLGPGPLGVYNRAFQLLVLPLYQLNAPVTRVALPVLSRLVDDPVRYRQFLLTGQTAMLNLVSAVLAFAAAQAPAVVLVALGPRWSQTAGLFQVLAVAGFFTMAGYACYWVYLSRGLTREHLRLSLVTRPVQIVLVVAGAQWGLYGIAWAYALATALQWPANLWWLHRVTDAPVGQIWRNGARTVLVYGWALVASATATRWLPAGSTWTALAVGAVALGAALALAALVVPAYRRDLQTVAALRRQLRGTPTATTPAADRNPGHLPAPRTVSEVPVAAASPAASPADRNPGHLPTTRTSTDVPVGGVGEISGGALSAPAARPSARATRPAPRPTDEEPR
;
A
#
# COMPACT_ATOMS: atom_id res chain seq x y z
N MET A 1 -11.74 -41.33 4.62
CA MET A 1 -11.43 -39.88 4.58
C MET A 1 -12.63 -39.12 4.06
N THR A 2 -13.33 -38.39 4.94
CA THR A 2 -14.50 -37.58 4.58
C THR A 2 -14.08 -36.33 3.79
N ALA A 3 -15.03 -35.70 3.08
CA ALA A 3 -14.78 -34.50 2.27
C ALA A 3 -14.21 -33.34 3.12
N ASP A 4 -14.59 -33.25 4.40
CA ASP A 4 -14.07 -32.26 5.35
C ASP A 4 -12.62 -32.52 5.78
N GLU A 5 -12.19 -33.79 5.89
CA GLU A 5 -10.76 -34.12 6.13
C GLU A 5 -9.88 -33.75 4.94
N ARG A 6 -10.38 -33.90 3.70
CA ARG A 6 -9.66 -33.48 2.48
C ARG A 6 -9.54 -31.95 2.40
N LEU A 7 -10.55 -31.21 2.86
CA LEU A 7 -10.52 -29.73 2.92
C LEU A 7 -9.54 -29.22 3.98
N GLY A 8 -9.52 -29.81 5.18
CA GLY A 8 -8.57 -29.45 6.25
C GLY A 8 -7.10 -29.73 5.92
N VAL A 9 -6.82 -30.87 5.28
CA VAL A 9 -5.46 -31.21 4.80
C VAL A 9 -5.03 -30.34 3.60
N SER A 10 -5.97 -29.97 2.72
CA SER A 10 -5.70 -29.07 1.58
C SER A 10 -5.44 -27.62 2.03
N ALA A 11 -6.20 -27.12 3.01
CA ALA A 11 -6.02 -25.78 3.57
C ALA A 11 -4.71 -25.64 4.35
N SER A 12 -4.34 -26.64 5.17
CA SER A 12 -3.07 -26.64 5.92
C SER A 12 -1.84 -26.79 5.00
N ARG A 13 -1.92 -27.63 3.96
CA ARG A 13 -0.88 -27.70 2.91
C ARG A 13 -0.76 -26.40 2.14
N GLY A 14 -1.87 -25.75 1.79
CA GLY A 14 -1.88 -24.46 1.09
C GLY A 14 -1.26 -23.33 1.92
N ALA A 15 -1.56 -23.27 3.22
CA ALA A 15 -0.96 -22.30 4.14
C ALA A 15 0.54 -22.54 4.34
N ALA A 16 0.97 -23.80 4.51
CA ALA A 16 2.37 -24.17 4.64
C ALA A 16 3.18 -23.83 3.37
N VAL A 17 2.65 -24.16 2.18
CA VAL A 17 3.27 -23.81 0.90
C VAL A 17 3.39 -22.29 0.72
N THR A 18 2.37 -21.54 1.13
CA THR A 18 2.40 -20.06 1.05
C THR A 18 3.46 -19.47 2.00
N LEU A 19 3.56 -19.98 3.23
CA LEU A 19 4.58 -19.54 4.19
C LEU A 19 6.01 -19.89 3.74
N VAL A 20 6.21 -21.11 3.22
CA VAL A 20 7.50 -21.54 2.66
C VAL A 20 7.86 -20.68 1.44
N GLY A 21 6.92 -20.43 0.53
CA GLY A 21 7.14 -19.55 -0.63
C GLY A 21 7.49 -18.12 -0.23
N GLN A 22 6.83 -17.58 0.79
CA GLN A 22 7.12 -16.25 1.33
C GLN A 22 8.50 -16.21 2.03
N GLY A 23 8.86 -17.27 2.76
CA GLY A 23 10.18 -17.42 3.37
C GLY A 23 11.29 -17.48 2.32
N ALA A 24 11.11 -18.28 1.27
CA ALA A 24 12.04 -18.37 0.14
C ALA A 24 12.19 -17.00 -0.57
N ARG A 25 11.08 -16.27 -0.76
CA ARG A 25 11.11 -14.90 -1.30
C ARG A 25 11.96 -13.96 -0.45
N ILE A 26 11.76 -13.96 0.87
CA ILE A 26 12.52 -13.13 1.80
C ILE A 26 14.00 -13.51 1.75
N ALA A 27 14.33 -14.80 1.78
CA ALA A 27 15.70 -15.28 1.73
C ALA A 27 16.41 -14.88 0.42
N LEU A 28 15.74 -15.04 -0.73
CA LEU A 28 16.26 -14.62 -2.04
C LEU A 28 16.53 -13.11 -2.08
N LEU A 29 15.57 -12.31 -1.62
CA LEU A 29 15.68 -10.85 -1.54
C LEU A 29 16.85 -10.42 -0.64
N LEU A 30 16.92 -10.97 0.57
CA LEU A 30 17.98 -10.66 1.52
C LEU A 30 19.35 -11.06 0.98
N THR A 31 19.46 -12.24 0.39
CA THR A 31 20.72 -12.71 -0.21
C THR A 31 21.15 -11.80 -1.35
N GLY A 32 20.22 -11.42 -2.24
CA GLY A 32 20.50 -10.47 -3.32
C GLY A 32 20.99 -9.12 -2.80
N VAL A 33 20.33 -8.57 -1.78
CA VAL A 33 20.76 -7.31 -1.14
C VAL A 33 22.15 -7.44 -0.52
N VAL A 34 22.41 -8.51 0.24
CA VAL A 34 23.71 -8.74 0.92
C VAL A 34 24.84 -8.89 -0.09
N VAL A 35 24.66 -9.74 -1.11
CA VAL A 35 25.71 -10.01 -2.10
C VAL A 35 25.97 -8.78 -2.96
N LEU A 36 24.93 -8.14 -3.50
CA LEU A 36 25.10 -6.98 -4.36
C LEU A 36 25.60 -5.75 -3.60
N ALA A 37 25.19 -5.53 -2.34
CA ALA A 37 25.74 -4.45 -1.52
C ALA A 37 27.23 -4.62 -1.23
N ARG A 38 27.74 -5.86 -1.19
CA ARG A 38 29.17 -6.13 -1.03
C ARG A 38 29.97 -5.93 -2.31
N LEU A 39 29.37 -6.12 -3.49
CA LEU A 39 30.02 -5.91 -4.79
C LEU A 39 29.93 -4.47 -5.28
N LEU A 40 28.84 -3.77 -5.00
CA LEU A 40 28.54 -2.44 -5.54
C LEU A 40 28.75 -1.35 -4.51
N SER A 41 28.96 -0.11 -4.97
CA SER A 41 29.15 1.04 -4.10
C SER A 41 27.81 1.73 -3.75
N PRO A 42 27.77 2.56 -2.69
CA PRO A 42 26.61 3.43 -2.44
C PRO A 42 26.25 4.29 -3.64
N ARG A 43 27.25 4.80 -4.39
CA ARG A 43 27.00 5.63 -5.57
C ARG A 43 26.21 4.90 -6.65
N ASP A 44 26.49 3.62 -6.89
CA ASP A 44 25.78 2.82 -7.90
C ASP A 44 24.28 2.68 -7.57
N TYR A 45 23.98 2.40 -6.30
CA TYR A 45 22.60 2.35 -5.81
C TYR A 45 21.93 3.72 -5.82
N GLY A 46 22.68 4.78 -5.55
CA GLY A 46 22.22 6.15 -5.65
C GLY A 46 21.77 6.54 -7.05
N LEU A 47 22.59 6.26 -8.06
CA LEU A 47 22.25 6.52 -9.46
C LEU A 47 20.94 5.81 -9.85
N LEU A 48 20.80 4.53 -9.50
CA LEU A 48 19.56 3.81 -9.75
C LEU A 48 18.37 4.46 -9.00
N ALA A 49 18.55 4.82 -7.73
CA ALA A 49 17.51 5.42 -6.91
C ALA A 49 17.03 6.78 -7.47
N MET A 50 17.94 7.62 -7.98
CA MET A 50 17.60 8.90 -8.64
C MET A 50 16.66 8.66 -9.82
N VAL A 51 17.04 7.73 -10.71
CA VAL A 51 16.23 7.42 -11.89
C VAL A 51 14.89 6.85 -11.48
N MET A 52 14.88 5.84 -10.60
CA MET A 52 13.65 5.18 -10.12
C MET A 52 12.68 6.16 -9.46
N ALA A 53 13.17 7.12 -8.66
CA ALA A 53 12.34 8.11 -7.99
C ALA A 53 11.54 8.96 -9.00
N VAL A 54 12.14 9.31 -10.15
CA VAL A 54 11.47 10.09 -11.20
C VAL A 54 10.62 9.21 -12.11
N ILE A 55 11.18 8.12 -12.64
CA ILE A 55 10.47 7.30 -13.64
C ILE A 55 9.35 6.45 -13.03
N GLY A 56 9.34 6.19 -11.72
CA GLY A 56 8.27 5.41 -11.10
C GLY A 56 6.91 6.11 -11.07
N VAL A 57 6.87 7.44 -11.19
CA VAL A 57 5.60 8.15 -11.48
C VAL A 57 5.03 7.69 -12.82
N ALA A 58 5.89 7.62 -13.85
CA ALA A 58 5.47 7.10 -15.14
C ALA A 58 5.07 5.62 -15.05
N ASP A 59 5.69 4.81 -14.19
CA ASP A 59 5.33 3.38 -14.07
C ASP A 59 3.93 3.21 -13.46
N LEU A 60 3.55 4.07 -12.50
CA LEU A 60 2.18 4.16 -12.00
C LEU A 60 1.19 4.60 -13.08
N LEU A 61 1.58 5.57 -13.92
CA LEU A 61 0.76 5.99 -15.06
C LEU A 61 0.58 4.83 -16.06
N ARG A 62 1.62 4.03 -16.24
CA ARG A 62 1.67 2.93 -17.20
C ARG A 62 0.73 1.77 -16.84
N ASP A 63 0.57 1.43 -15.56
CA ASP A 63 -0.37 0.38 -15.17
C ASP A 63 -1.84 0.81 -15.36
N PHE A 64 -2.11 2.12 -15.35
CA PHE A 64 -3.40 2.78 -15.61
C PHE A 64 -4.62 2.08 -15.01
N GLY A 65 -4.44 1.37 -13.88
CA GLY A 65 -5.44 0.49 -13.27
C GLY A 65 -6.03 -0.58 -14.20
N LEU A 66 -5.48 -0.77 -15.41
CA LEU A 66 -6.05 -1.64 -16.45
C LEU A 66 -5.97 -3.12 -16.05
N GLY A 67 -4.91 -3.51 -15.35
CA GLY A 67 -4.82 -4.86 -14.76
C GLY A 67 -5.91 -5.10 -13.72
N SER A 68 -6.12 -4.14 -12.81
CA SER A 68 -7.15 -4.23 -11.77
C SER A 68 -8.56 -4.22 -12.37
N ALA A 69 -8.83 -3.37 -13.36
CA ALA A 69 -10.10 -3.34 -14.09
C ALA A 69 -10.38 -4.67 -14.79
N ALA A 70 -9.35 -5.24 -15.45
CA ALA A 70 -9.44 -6.55 -16.07
C ALA A 70 -9.74 -7.64 -15.04
N VAL A 71 -9.13 -7.60 -13.83
CA VAL A 71 -9.39 -8.59 -12.77
C VAL A 71 -10.81 -8.48 -12.20
N GLN A 72 -11.33 -7.26 -12.02
CA GLN A 72 -12.65 -7.03 -11.41
C GLN A 72 -13.83 -7.26 -12.37
N ALA A 73 -13.61 -7.21 -13.69
CA ALA A 73 -14.69 -7.41 -14.65
C ALA A 73 -15.34 -8.81 -14.52
N ARG A 74 -16.67 -8.86 -14.44
CA ARG A 74 -17.41 -10.14 -14.37
C ARG A 74 -17.13 -11.01 -15.60
N THR A 75 -17.18 -10.40 -16.78
CA THR A 75 -16.92 -11.04 -18.07
C THR A 75 -15.87 -10.23 -18.83
N LEU A 76 -14.92 -10.92 -19.46
CA LEU A 76 -13.90 -10.31 -20.31
C LEU A 76 -13.79 -11.12 -21.60
N SER A 77 -14.21 -10.53 -22.71
CA SER A 77 -14.12 -11.21 -24.01
C SER A 77 -12.65 -11.33 -24.46
N VAL A 78 -12.37 -12.29 -25.34
CA VAL A 78 -11.02 -12.47 -25.92
C VAL A 78 -10.56 -11.20 -26.64
N ALA A 79 -11.47 -10.52 -27.36
CA ALA A 79 -11.20 -9.27 -28.04
C ALA A 79 -10.90 -8.12 -27.05
N GLN A 80 -11.66 -8.00 -25.96
CA GLN A 80 -11.38 -7.02 -24.90
C GLN A 80 -10.02 -7.28 -24.26
N ARG A 81 -9.69 -8.54 -23.94
CA ARG A 81 -8.39 -8.91 -23.38
C ARG A 81 -7.23 -8.53 -24.31
N SER A 82 -7.35 -8.78 -25.62
CA SER A 82 -6.35 -8.38 -26.61
C SER A 82 -6.24 -6.85 -26.73
N ASN A 83 -7.36 -6.13 -26.80
CA ASN A 83 -7.36 -4.67 -26.83
C ASN A 83 -6.71 -4.06 -25.59
N LEU A 84 -7.00 -4.61 -24.40
CA LEU A 84 -6.38 -4.15 -23.16
C LEU A 84 -4.87 -4.40 -23.13
N LEU A 85 -4.38 -5.47 -23.77
CA LEU A 85 -2.93 -5.72 -23.89
C LEU A 85 -2.28 -4.72 -24.82
N TRP A 86 -2.87 -4.47 -25.99
CA TRP A 86 -2.36 -3.47 -26.92
C TRP A 86 -2.39 -2.07 -26.33
N LEU A 87 -3.44 -1.75 -25.55
CA LEU A 87 -3.54 -0.48 -24.85
C LEU A 87 -2.45 -0.34 -23.78
N SER A 88 -2.27 -1.34 -22.90
CA SER A 88 -1.23 -1.28 -21.86
C SER A 88 0.19 -1.28 -22.44
N THR A 89 0.40 -1.98 -23.56
CA THR A 89 1.68 -1.98 -24.28
C THR A 89 1.92 -0.65 -24.98
N GLY A 90 0.90 -0.06 -25.62
CA GLY A 90 0.98 1.24 -26.27
C GLY A 90 1.25 2.37 -25.28
N ILE A 91 0.56 2.38 -24.13
CA ILE A 91 0.84 3.32 -23.03
C ILE A 91 2.27 3.12 -22.51
N GLY A 92 2.69 1.87 -22.30
CA GLY A 92 4.07 1.56 -21.89
C GLY A 92 5.12 2.02 -22.91
N ALA A 93 4.87 1.85 -24.21
CA ALA A 93 5.76 2.32 -25.27
C ALA A 93 5.82 3.85 -25.33
N ALA A 94 4.68 4.53 -25.21
CA ALA A 94 4.63 5.99 -25.18
C ALA A 94 5.39 6.56 -23.97
N LEU A 95 5.20 5.97 -22.79
CA LEU A 95 5.91 6.39 -21.57
C LEU A 95 7.40 6.03 -21.61
N GLY A 96 7.75 4.85 -22.15
CA GLY A 96 9.15 4.48 -22.38
C GLY A 96 9.84 5.46 -23.32
N LEU A 97 9.19 5.81 -24.45
CA LEU A 97 9.71 6.81 -25.37
C LEU A 97 9.83 8.19 -24.70
N LEU A 98 8.84 8.59 -23.92
CA LEU A 98 8.89 9.83 -23.15
C LEU A 98 10.11 9.86 -22.21
N VAL A 99 10.33 8.79 -21.45
CA VAL A 99 11.50 8.67 -20.55
C VAL A 99 12.81 8.68 -21.34
N LEU A 100 12.87 7.99 -22.48
CA LEU A 100 14.05 7.98 -23.33
C LEU A 100 14.39 9.39 -23.83
N VAL A 101 13.40 10.12 -24.36
CA VAL A 101 13.56 11.48 -24.89
C VAL A 101 13.87 12.49 -23.79
N THR A 102 13.28 12.34 -22.61
CA THR A 102 13.51 13.23 -21.45
C THR A 102 14.71 12.82 -20.59
N SER A 103 15.38 11.71 -20.89
CA SER A 103 16.57 11.25 -20.15
C SER A 103 17.73 12.26 -20.09
N PRO A 104 18.01 13.10 -21.11
CA PRO A 104 19.02 14.15 -20.99
C PRO A 104 18.60 15.25 -20.01
N LEU A 105 17.31 15.58 -19.97
CA LEU A 105 16.76 16.56 -19.01
C LEU A 105 16.89 16.04 -17.57
N LEU A 106 16.70 14.73 -17.36
CA LEU A 106 16.92 14.10 -16.07
C LEU A 106 18.38 14.20 -15.63
N ALA A 107 19.32 13.94 -16.54
CA ALA A 107 20.75 14.08 -16.27
C ALA A 107 21.13 15.53 -15.95
N ALA A 108 20.57 16.50 -16.68
CA ALA A 108 20.77 17.92 -16.41
C ALA A 108 20.17 18.37 -15.08
N PHE A 109 18.98 17.88 -14.70
CA PHE A 109 18.31 18.22 -13.44
C PHE A 109 19.13 17.83 -12.20
N TYR A 110 19.80 16.67 -12.25
CA TYR A 110 20.63 16.18 -11.15
C TYR A 110 22.12 16.52 -11.30
N ASP A 111 22.51 17.21 -12.38
CA ASP A 111 23.92 17.44 -12.74
C ASP A 111 24.77 16.16 -12.74
N GLU A 112 24.21 15.06 -13.28
CA GLU A 112 24.87 13.74 -13.29
C GLU A 112 24.66 13.04 -14.66
N PRO A 113 25.64 13.15 -15.58
CA PRO A 113 25.54 12.65 -16.96
C PRO A 113 25.24 11.15 -17.06
N ARG A 114 25.68 10.35 -16.07
CA ARG A 114 25.42 8.90 -16.03
C ARG A 114 23.93 8.54 -15.92
N LEU A 115 23.07 9.47 -15.49
CA LEU A 115 21.64 9.20 -15.40
C LEU A 115 20.97 9.04 -16.77
N GLN A 116 21.49 9.70 -17.81
CA GLN A 116 20.93 9.59 -19.16
C GLN A 116 20.94 8.14 -19.67
N PRO A 117 22.10 7.43 -19.75
CA PRO A 117 22.11 6.04 -20.20
C PRO A 117 21.36 5.09 -19.26
N VAL A 118 21.31 5.37 -17.95
CA VAL A 118 20.53 4.57 -16.99
C VAL A 118 19.02 4.70 -17.27
N ALA A 119 18.51 5.91 -17.41
CA ALA A 119 17.10 6.15 -17.71
C ALA A 119 16.71 5.64 -19.10
N ALA A 120 17.57 5.84 -20.10
CA ALA A 120 17.40 5.28 -21.44
C ALA A 120 17.28 3.75 -21.40
N ALA A 121 18.18 3.06 -20.70
CA ALA A 121 18.13 1.61 -20.57
C ALA A 121 16.88 1.13 -19.80
N LEU A 122 16.46 1.83 -18.74
CA LEU A 122 15.27 1.48 -17.99
C LEU A 122 13.95 1.80 -18.72
N SER A 123 13.98 2.62 -19.78
CA SER A 123 12.78 2.91 -20.59
C SER A 123 12.13 1.65 -21.19
N VAL A 124 12.93 0.60 -21.47
CA VAL A 124 12.42 -0.68 -21.99
C VAL A 124 11.49 -1.38 -21.00
N THR A 125 11.68 -1.14 -19.69
CA THR A 125 10.90 -1.79 -18.64
C THR A 125 9.42 -1.43 -18.72
N PHE A 126 9.08 -0.24 -19.22
CA PHE A 126 7.70 0.20 -19.43
C PHE A 126 6.96 -0.65 -20.46
N VAL A 127 7.64 -1.01 -21.55
CA VAL A 127 7.10 -1.89 -22.60
C VAL A 127 6.95 -3.31 -22.09
N LEU A 128 7.98 -3.84 -21.40
CA LEU A 128 7.94 -5.19 -20.83
C LEU A 128 6.80 -5.34 -19.83
N ASN A 129 6.71 -4.41 -18.88
CA ASN A 129 5.57 -4.35 -17.98
C ASN A 129 4.27 -4.21 -18.78
N GLY A 130 4.28 -3.34 -19.81
CA GLY A 130 3.23 -3.07 -20.82
C GLY A 130 2.49 -4.33 -21.23
N VAL A 131 3.27 -5.26 -21.76
CA VAL A 131 2.84 -6.57 -22.24
C VAL A 131 2.39 -7.46 -21.08
N MET A 132 3.13 -7.49 -19.96
CA MET A 132 2.86 -8.38 -18.83
C MET A 132 1.53 -8.11 -18.12
N THR A 133 1.00 -6.89 -18.09
CA THR A 133 -0.20 -6.54 -17.29
C THR A 133 -1.37 -7.48 -17.57
N GLN A 134 -1.69 -7.78 -18.82
CA GLN A 134 -2.84 -8.66 -19.13
C GLN A 134 -2.57 -10.15 -18.86
N TYR A 135 -1.31 -10.60 -18.95
CA TYR A 135 -0.95 -11.96 -18.55
C TYR A 135 -1.07 -12.14 -17.05
N LYS A 136 -0.59 -11.17 -16.26
CA LYS A 136 -0.74 -11.16 -14.80
C LYS A 136 -2.22 -11.13 -14.41
N ALA A 137 -3.02 -10.26 -15.05
CA ALA A 137 -4.45 -10.17 -14.80
C ALA A 137 -5.18 -11.50 -15.11
N ASP A 138 -4.84 -12.19 -16.22
CA ASP A 138 -5.45 -13.49 -16.54
C ASP A 138 -5.14 -14.57 -15.50
N LEU A 139 -3.88 -14.67 -15.04
CA LEU A 139 -3.53 -15.61 -13.97
C LEU A 139 -4.25 -15.28 -12.66
N GLN A 140 -4.38 -14.01 -12.31
CA GLN A 140 -5.13 -13.56 -11.12
C GLN A 140 -6.62 -13.89 -11.23
N ARG A 141 -7.25 -13.64 -12.39
CA ARG A 141 -8.66 -13.98 -12.66
C ARG A 141 -8.92 -15.49 -12.56
N ARG A 142 -7.96 -16.30 -12.99
CA ARG A 142 -8.02 -17.77 -12.88
C ARG A 142 -7.58 -18.31 -11.52
N LEU A 143 -7.32 -17.42 -10.55
CA LEU A 143 -6.85 -17.75 -9.21
C LEU A 143 -5.55 -18.58 -9.19
N ARG A 144 -4.71 -18.47 -10.24
CA ARG A 144 -3.42 -19.18 -10.38
C ARG A 144 -2.28 -18.41 -9.72
N PHE A 145 -2.47 -18.01 -8.45
CA PHE A 145 -1.50 -17.19 -7.71
C PHE A 145 -0.15 -17.88 -7.54
N ALA A 146 -0.12 -19.21 -7.39
CA ALA A 146 1.12 -19.97 -7.26
C ALA A 146 2.02 -19.82 -8.50
N TRP A 147 1.43 -19.83 -9.71
CA TRP A 147 2.16 -19.57 -10.95
C TRP A 147 2.66 -18.13 -11.02
N LEU A 148 1.81 -17.16 -10.67
CA LEU A 148 2.20 -15.75 -10.67
C LEU A 148 3.39 -15.50 -9.73
N THR A 149 3.30 -15.97 -8.49
CA THR A 149 4.38 -15.85 -7.50
C THR A 149 5.63 -16.64 -7.92
N GLY A 150 5.48 -17.85 -8.45
CA GLY A 150 6.61 -18.64 -8.96
C GLY A 150 7.37 -17.93 -10.09
N LEU A 151 6.66 -17.32 -11.04
CA LEU A 151 7.25 -16.55 -12.13
C LEU A 151 7.89 -15.24 -11.66
N GLU A 152 7.31 -14.56 -10.66
CA GLU A 152 7.93 -13.39 -10.01
C GLU A 152 9.26 -13.77 -9.35
N LEU A 153 9.29 -14.89 -8.62
CA LEU A 153 10.49 -15.37 -7.94
C LEU A 153 11.56 -15.85 -8.92
N ALA A 154 11.17 -16.59 -9.96
CA ALA A 154 12.08 -17.04 -11.01
C ALA A 154 12.71 -15.84 -11.73
N GLY A 155 11.91 -14.86 -12.15
CA GLY A 155 12.43 -13.64 -12.75
C GLY A 155 13.38 -12.89 -11.82
N GLN A 156 13.02 -12.72 -10.55
CA GLN A 156 13.87 -12.09 -9.55
C GLN A 156 15.19 -12.84 -9.33
N ALA A 157 15.17 -14.17 -9.28
CA ALA A 157 16.37 -14.99 -9.14
C ALA A 157 17.31 -14.82 -10.34
N VAL A 158 16.77 -14.91 -11.56
CA VAL A 158 17.55 -14.70 -12.79
C VAL A 158 18.15 -13.29 -12.81
N GLY A 159 17.35 -12.27 -12.48
CA GLY A 159 17.84 -10.89 -12.40
C GLY A 159 18.99 -10.73 -11.40
N ILE A 160 18.84 -11.25 -10.16
CA ILE A 160 19.89 -11.20 -9.14
C ILE A 160 21.15 -11.92 -9.61
N VAL A 161 21.04 -13.11 -10.19
CA VAL A 161 22.20 -13.86 -10.71
C VAL A 161 22.92 -13.07 -11.80
N THR A 162 22.19 -12.47 -12.73
CA THR A 162 22.78 -11.61 -13.77
C THR A 162 23.47 -10.38 -13.15
N ALA A 163 22.83 -9.73 -12.18
CA ALA A 163 23.42 -8.58 -11.48
C ALA A 163 24.71 -8.95 -10.76
N VAL A 164 24.73 -10.10 -10.07
CA VAL A 164 25.91 -10.59 -9.35
C VAL A 164 27.04 -10.90 -10.34
N ALA A 165 26.74 -11.57 -11.45
CA ALA A 165 27.73 -11.88 -12.49
C ALA A 165 28.34 -10.60 -13.09
N LEU A 166 27.52 -9.62 -13.44
CA LEU A 166 27.99 -8.34 -14.01
C LEU A 166 28.73 -7.48 -12.98
N ALA A 167 28.26 -7.44 -11.73
CA ALA A 167 28.91 -6.70 -10.66
C ALA A 167 30.27 -7.31 -10.30
N ALA A 168 30.38 -8.64 -10.28
CA ALA A 168 31.66 -9.34 -10.10
C ALA A 168 32.63 -9.06 -11.25
N GLY A 169 32.12 -8.87 -12.47
CA GLY A 169 32.90 -8.40 -13.64
C GLY A 169 33.22 -6.90 -13.65
N GLY A 170 32.84 -6.14 -12.61
CA GLY A 170 33.16 -4.72 -12.49
C GLY A 170 32.21 -3.76 -13.23
N ALA A 171 31.02 -4.20 -13.66
CA ALA A 171 30.08 -3.38 -14.42
C ALA A 171 29.41 -2.23 -13.62
N GLY A 172 29.64 -2.15 -12.31
CA GLY A 172 29.09 -1.08 -11.45
C GLY A 172 27.56 -0.98 -11.52
N TYR A 173 27.03 0.24 -11.63
CA TYR A 173 25.59 0.50 -11.73
C TYR A 173 24.90 -0.22 -12.91
N HIS A 174 25.61 -0.57 -14.00
CA HIS A 174 25.01 -1.32 -15.11
C HIS A 174 24.52 -2.70 -14.68
N ALA A 175 25.12 -3.30 -13.65
CA ALA A 175 24.65 -4.55 -13.07
C ALA A 175 23.23 -4.42 -12.50
N LEU A 176 22.92 -3.30 -11.83
CA LEU A 176 21.60 -3.04 -11.26
C LEU A 176 20.55 -2.71 -12.33
N VAL A 177 20.96 -2.02 -13.40
CA VAL A 177 20.08 -1.77 -14.56
C VAL A 177 19.73 -3.09 -15.26
N ALA A 178 20.75 -3.92 -15.52
CA ALA A 178 20.57 -5.24 -16.11
C ALA A 178 19.70 -6.14 -15.23
N GLN A 179 19.87 -6.10 -13.90
CA GLN A 179 19.01 -6.80 -12.95
C GLN A 179 17.53 -6.54 -13.23
N GLN A 180 17.14 -5.27 -13.36
CA GLN A 180 15.76 -4.85 -13.52
C GLN A 180 15.18 -5.30 -14.88
N VAL A 181 15.94 -5.11 -15.95
CA VAL A 181 15.51 -5.47 -17.30
C VAL A 181 15.40 -6.99 -17.45
N VAL A 182 16.41 -7.74 -17.03
CA VAL A 182 16.45 -9.20 -17.14
C VAL A 182 15.39 -9.85 -16.25
N GLN A 183 15.15 -9.32 -15.05
CA GLN A 183 14.08 -9.80 -14.18
C GLN A 183 12.71 -9.73 -14.88
N LEU A 184 12.39 -8.58 -15.50
CA LEU A 184 11.12 -8.39 -16.19
C LEU A 184 11.04 -9.20 -17.48
N ALA A 185 12.14 -9.32 -18.22
CA ALA A 185 12.20 -10.13 -19.44
C ALA A 185 12.00 -11.63 -19.13
N ALA A 186 12.70 -12.16 -18.13
CA ALA A 186 12.54 -13.54 -17.68
C ALA A 186 11.11 -13.82 -17.18
N GLN A 187 10.53 -12.86 -16.43
CA GLN A 187 9.13 -12.97 -16.00
C GLN A 187 8.16 -12.99 -17.20
N LEU A 188 8.36 -12.12 -18.19
CA LEU A 188 7.53 -12.07 -19.39
C LEU A 188 7.61 -13.39 -20.18
N VAL A 189 8.82 -13.92 -20.41
CA VAL A 189 9.01 -15.21 -21.08
C VAL A 189 8.24 -16.31 -20.36
N GLY A 190 8.37 -16.40 -19.03
CA GLY A 190 7.63 -17.38 -18.24
C GLY A 190 6.10 -17.20 -18.32
N LEU A 191 5.61 -15.96 -18.34
CA LEU A 191 4.17 -15.67 -18.50
C LEU A 191 3.65 -16.11 -19.88
N LEU A 192 4.42 -15.89 -20.95
CA LEU A 192 4.07 -16.33 -22.30
C LEU A 192 3.96 -17.86 -22.38
N LEU A 193 4.93 -18.57 -21.78
CA LEU A 193 4.97 -20.03 -21.75
C LEU A 193 3.81 -20.63 -20.93
N VAL A 194 3.47 -20.04 -19.79
CA VAL A 194 2.41 -20.56 -18.89
C VAL A 194 1.01 -20.22 -19.41
N CYS A 195 0.78 -19.00 -19.89
CA CYS A 195 -0.55 -18.58 -20.33
C CYS A 195 -0.93 -19.17 -21.69
N ARG A 196 0.06 -19.49 -22.54
CA ARG A 196 -0.13 -20.05 -23.90
C ARG A 196 -1.17 -19.29 -24.71
N TRP A 197 -1.26 -17.98 -24.49
CA TRP A 197 -2.17 -17.07 -25.16
C TRP A 197 -1.35 -16.05 -25.92
N LEU A 198 -1.73 -15.81 -27.17
CA LEU A 198 -1.18 -14.74 -28.00
C LEU A 198 -2.30 -13.72 -28.28
N PRO A 199 -2.03 -12.41 -28.19
CA PRO A 199 -3.02 -11.40 -28.43
C PRO A 199 -3.48 -11.44 -29.91
N ARG A 200 -4.79 -11.37 -30.12
CA ARG A 200 -5.37 -11.09 -31.44
C ARG A 200 -5.11 -9.63 -31.82
N ARG A 201 -5.29 -9.30 -33.11
CA ARG A 201 -5.26 -7.91 -33.59
C ARG A 201 -6.33 -7.07 -32.88
N TRP A 202 -6.11 -5.76 -32.83
CA TRP A 202 -7.07 -4.81 -32.26
C TRP A 202 -8.45 -4.95 -32.92
N SER A 203 -9.50 -5.07 -32.11
CA SER A 203 -10.89 -5.14 -32.59
C SER A 203 -11.66 -3.89 -32.17
N ARG A 204 -12.32 -3.21 -33.11
CA ARG A 204 -13.15 -2.02 -32.82
C ARG A 204 -14.48 -2.37 -32.15
N GLU A 205 -14.90 -3.62 -32.23
CA GLU A 205 -16.18 -4.12 -31.70
C GLU A 205 -16.14 -4.40 -30.19
N ALA A 206 -14.96 -4.35 -29.57
CA ALA A 206 -14.74 -4.64 -28.16
C ALA A 206 -14.39 -3.35 -27.39
N PRO A 207 -15.39 -2.60 -26.88
CA PRO A 207 -15.13 -1.34 -26.18
C PRO A 207 -14.37 -1.58 -24.87
N VAL A 208 -13.29 -0.81 -24.69
CA VAL A 208 -12.43 -0.84 -23.48
C VAL A 208 -12.58 0.40 -22.59
N ARG A 209 -13.39 1.40 -23.02
CA ARG A 209 -13.60 2.67 -22.30
C ARG A 209 -13.97 2.49 -20.81
N PRO A 210 -14.86 1.56 -20.42
CA PRO A 210 -15.19 1.36 -19.00
C PRO A 210 -13.98 0.92 -18.14
N PHE A 211 -13.04 0.19 -18.73
CA PHE A 211 -11.82 -0.24 -18.04
C PHE A 211 -10.85 0.93 -17.86
N VAL A 212 -10.75 1.80 -18.87
CA VAL A 212 -9.91 3.01 -18.83
C VAL A 212 -10.44 4.01 -17.80
N SER A 213 -11.76 4.24 -17.77
CA SER A 213 -12.35 5.17 -16.81
C SER A 213 -12.18 4.65 -15.37
N PHE A 214 -12.36 3.35 -15.13
CA PHE A 214 -12.10 2.76 -13.82
C PHE A 214 -10.66 3.03 -13.35
N GLY A 215 -9.68 2.80 -14.23
CA GLY A 215 -8.28 3.00 -13.93
C GLY A 215 -7.90 4.46 -13.63
N ALA A 216 -8.47 5.41 -14.38
CA ALA A 216 -8.20 6.84 -14.20
C ALA A 216 -8.59 7.36 -12.80
N HIS A 217 -9.72 6.89 -12.23
CA HIS A 217 -10.16 7.32 -10.89
C HIS A 217 -9.22 6.83 -9.76
N LEU A 218 -8.47 5.74 -9.99
CA LEU A 218 -7.56 5.19 -9.00
C LEU A 218 -6.19 5.89 -8.97
N MET A 219 -5.82 6.57 -10.06
CA MET A 219 -4.49 7.16 -10.21
C MET A 219 -4.20 8.33 -9.28
N GLY A 220 -5.13 9.26 -9.12
CA GLY A 220 -4.84 10.54 -8.46
C GLY A 220 -4.28 10.38 -7.05
N GLY A 221 -4.84 9.43 -6.28
CA GLY A 221 -4.33 9.09 -4.94
C GLY A 221 -3.00 8.37 -4.96
N GLN A 222 -2.74 7.52 -5.96
CA GLN A 222 -1.48 6.77 -6.06
C GLN A 222 -0.30 7.65 -6.48
N VAL A 223 -0.52 8.56 -7.44
CA VAL A 223 0.51 9.53 -7.86
C VAL A 223 0.92 10.41 -6.69
N LEU A 224 -0.05 10.94 -5.94
CA LEU A 224 0.24 11.74 -4.74
C LEU A 224 0.99 10.93 -3.69
N ALA A 225 0.55 9.69 -3.41
CA ALA A 225 1.21 8.83 -2.44
C ALA A 225 2.65 8.50 -2.85
N TYR A 226 2.89 8.26 -4.12
CA TYR A 226 4.22 7.97 -4.66
C TYR A 226 5.12 9.20 -4.62
N ALA A 227 4.64 10.36 -5.05
CA ALA A 227 5.39 11.61 -5.01
C ALA A 227 5.86 11.90 -3.57
N SER A 228 4.96 11.82 -2.59
CA SER A 228 5.35 12.05 -1.19
C SER A 228 6.28 10.99 -0.61
N ASN A 229 6.20 9.74 -1.07
CA ASN A 229 7.07 8.66 -0.59
C ASN A 229 8.46 8.66 -1.24
N ASN A 230 8.65 9.38 -2.34
CA ASN A 230 9.94 9.43 -3.06
C ASN A 230 10.54 10.85 -3.09
N VAL A 231 9.86 11.83 -2.49
CA VAL A 231 10.37 13.22 -2.40
C VAL A 231 11.72 13.28 -1.69
N ASP A 232 11.93 12.43 -0.69
CA ASP A 232 13.21 12.26 0.00
C ASP A 232 14.32 11.86 -0.98
N SER A 233 14.05 10.87 -1.84
CA SER A 233 15.01 10.38 -2.82
C SER A 233 15.33 11.42 -3.88
N VAL A 234 14.33 12.18 -4.34
CA VAL A 234 14.52 13.28 -5.30
C VAL A 234 15.36 14.39 -4.67
N VAL A 235 14.99 14.84 -3.46
CA VAL A 235 15.68 15.93 -2.76
C VAL A 235 17.12 15.55 -2.41
N ILE A 236 17.36 14.36 -1.85
CA ILE A 236 18.72 13.90 -1.56
C ILE A 236 19.53 13.80 -2.86
N GLY A 237 18.93 13.27 -3.92
CA GLY A 237 19.60 13.16 -5.20
C GLY A 237 20.02 14.52 -5.76
N SER A 238 19.14 15.51 -5.76
CA SER A 238 19.40 16.82 -6.38
C SER A 238 20.28 17.72 -5.52
N THR A 239 20.31 17.53 -4.20
CA THR A 239 21.06 18.39 -3.27
C THR A 239 22.37 17.78 -2.78
N LEU A 240 22.43 16.46 -2.59
CA LEU A 240 23.57 15.75 -1.99
C LEU A 240 24.23 14.75 -2.95
N GLY A 241 23.61 14.49 -4.10
CA GLY A 241 24.14 13.58 -5.12
C GLY A 241 23.93 12.09 -4.83
N PRO A 242 24.48 11.21 -5.70
CA PRO A 242 24.16 9.78 -5.68
C PRO A 242 24.74 9.02 -4.48
N GLY A 243 25.91 9.38 -3.97
CA GLY A 243 26.53 8.67 -2.83
C GLY A 243 25.64 8.66 -1.57
N PRO A 244 25.30 9.83 -1.01
CA PRO A 244 24.38 9.96 0.12
C PRO A 244 23.01 9.33 -0.12
N LEU A 245 22.46 9.48 -1.33
CA LEU A 245 21.20 8.84 -1.70
C LEU A 245 21.29 7.31 -1.64
N GLY A 246 22.40 6.71 -2.08
CA GLY A 246 22.61 5.28 -1.97
C GLY A 246 22.61 4.77 -0.53
N VAL A 247 23.31 5.48 0.36
CA VAL A 247 23.36 5.17 1.80
C VAL A 247 21.96 5.25 2.42
N TYR A 248 21.21 6.32 2.12
CA TYR A 248 19.84 6.51 2.59
C TYR A 248 18.88 5.45 2.02
N ASN A 249 18.97 5.18 0.72
CA ASN A 249 18.14 4.18 0.05
C ASN A 249 18.34 2.78 0.64
N ARG A 250 19.59 2.39 0.99
CA ARG A 250 19.83 1.13 1.71
C ARG A 250 19.23 1.13 3.11
N ALA A 251 19.35 2.23 3.86
CA ALA A 251 18.74 2.35 5.18
C ALA A 251 17.22 2.19 5.10
N PHE A 252 16.60 2.87 4.13
CA PHE A 252 15.18 2.78 3.86
C PHE A 252 14.73 1.38 3.40
N GLN A 253 15.53 0.68 2.57
CA GLN A 253 15.22 -0.69 2.17
C GLN A 253 15.31 -1.67 3.34
N LEU A 254 16.30 -1.55 4.22
CA LEU A 254 16.39 -2.34 5.45
C LEU A 254 15.18 -2.10 6.36
N LEU A 255 14.66 -0.87 6.39
CA LEU A 255 13.43 -0.54 7.13
C LEU A 255 12.21 -1.21 6.51
N VAL A 256 11.99 -1.00 5.22
CA VAL A 256 10.71 -1.32 4.56
C VAL A 256 10.52 -2.81 4.31
N LEU A 257 11.61 -3.56 4.14
CA LEU A 257 11.55 -5.00 3.89
C LEU A 257 10.74 -5.77 4.96
N PRO A 258 11.05 -5.70 6.27
CA PRO A 258 10.24 -6.36 7.29
C PRO A 258 8.83 -5.79 7.38
N LEU A 259 8.66 -4.46 7.19
CA LEU A 259 7.34 -3.81 7.26
C LEU A 259 6.36 -4.39 6.25
N TYR A 260 6.75 -4.44 4.96
CA TYR A 260 5.86 -4.94 3.91
C TYR A 260 5.62 -6.45 3.99
N GLN A 261 6.65 -7.22 4.36
CA GLN A 261 6.54 -8.67 4.42
C GLN A 261 5.65 -9.14 5.58
N LEU A 262 5.58 -8.37 6.66
CA LEU A 262 4.70 -8.66 7.80
C LEU A 262 3.31 -8.05 7.62
N ASN A 263 3.21 -6.84 7.05
CA ASN A 263 1.91 -6.16 6.94
C ASN A 263 0.98 -6.80 5.88
N ALA A 264 1.49 -7.17 4.71
CA ALA A 264 0.63 -7.61 3.61
C ALA A 264 -0.21 -8.87 3.93
N PRO A 265 0.32 -9.91 4.61
CA PRO A 265 -0.48 -11.04 5.06
C PRO A 265 -1.50 -10.65 6.14
N VAL A 266 -1.10 -9.82 7.11
CA VAL A 266 -1.99 -9.42 8.22
C VAL A 266 -3.17 -8.60 7.71
N THR A 267 -2.92 -7.64 6.82
CA THR A 267 -3.99 -6.82 6.22
C THR A 267 -4.96 -7.67 5.38
N ARG A 268 -4.48 -8.71 4.68
CA ARG A 268 -5.32 -9.64 3.91
C ARG A 268 -6.30 -10.44 4.78
N VAL A 269 -5.95 -10.72 6.04
CA VAL A 269 -6.82 -11.41 7.00
C VAL A 269 -7.69 -10.43 7.78
N ALA A 270 -7.12 -9.30 8.20
CA ALA A 270 -7.80 -8.34 9.06
C ALA A 270 -9.00 -7.68 8.35
N LEU A 271 -8.83 -7.29 7.08
CA LEU A 271 -9.86 -6.54 6.36
C LEU A 271 -11.17 -7.32 6.17
N PRO A 272 -11.21 -8.56 5.64
CA PRO A 272 -12.46 -9.29 5.46
C PRO A 272 -13.19 -9.56 6.78
N VAL A 273 -12.45 -9.83 7.86
CA VAL A 273 -13.04 -10.08 9.19
C VAL A 273 -13.64 -8.79 9.75
N LEU A 274 -12.89 -7.68 9.71
CA LEU A 274 -13.40 -6.38 10.16
C LEU A 274 -14.63 -5.93 9.37
N SER A 275 -14.66 -6.12 8.05
CA SER A 275 -15.82 -5.79 7.23
C SER A 275 -17.08 -6.59 7.58
N ARG A 276 -16.94 -7.84 8.05
CA ARG A 276 -18.07 -8.66 8.52
C ARG A 276 -18.53 -8.32 9.93
N LEU A 277 -17.65 -7.69 10.72
CA LEU A 277 -17.94 -7.28 12.10
C LEU A 277 -18.40 -5.83 12.21
N VAL A 278 -18.59 -5.10 11.10
CA VAL A 278 -18.98 -3.67 11.12
C VAL A 278 -20.23 -3.43 11.96
N ASP A 279 -21.19 -4.35 11.89
CA ASP A 279 -22.47 -4.27 12.62
C ASP A 279 -22.40 -4.78 14.08
N ASP A 280 -21.26 -5.36 14.50
CA ASP A 280 -21.01 -5.79 15.88
C ASP A 280 -19.86 -4.95 16.49
N PRO A 281 -20.15 -3.80 17.10
CA PRO A 281 -19.14 -2.85 17.55
C PRO A 281 -18.22 -3.43 18.63
N VAL A 282 -18.71 -4.36 19.45
CA VAL A 282 -17.93 -4.99 20.53
C VAL A 282 -16.89 -5.93 19.92
N ARG A 283 -17.31 -6.86 19.05
CA ARG A 283 -16.39 -7.80 18.39
C ARG A 283 -15.45 -7.08 17.44
N TYR A 284 -15.93 -6.06 16.72
CA TYR A 284 -15.11 -5.22 15.85
C TYR A 284 -13.95 -4.58 16.62
N ARG A 285 -14.26 -3.92 17.74
CA ARG A 285 -13.26 -3.28 18.61
C ARG A 285 -12.26 -4.29 19.17
N GLN A 286 -12.72 -5.44 19.65
CA GLN A 286 -11.84 -6.48 20.19
C GLN A 286 -10.89 -7.02 19.12
N PHE A 287 -11.40 -7.34 17.94
CA PHE A 287 -10.59 -7.85 16.83
C PHE A 287 -9.58 -6.80 16.34
N LEU A 288 -10.01 -5.54 16.17
CA LEU A 288 -9.14 -4.43 15.78
C LEU A 288 -7.98 -4.23 16.76
N LEU A 289 -8.27 -4.13 18.05
CA LEU A 289 -7.25 -3.89 19.08
C LEU A 289 -6.31 -5.09 19.23
N THR A 290 -6.83 -6.31 19.12
CA THR A 290 -6.00 -7.53 19.15
C THR A 290 -5.07 -7.59 17.95
N GLY A 291 -5.59 -7.35 16.74
CA GLY A 291 -4.81 -7.31 15.51
C GLY A 291 -3.73 -6.24 15.54
N GLN A 292 -4.07 -5.03 15.98
CA GLN A 292 -3.11 -3.94 16.16
C GLN A 292 -2.00 -4.33 17.14
N THR A 293 -2.38 -4.87 18.30
CA THR A 293 -1.42 -5.23 19.36
C THR A 293 -0.48 -6.34 18.91
N ALA A 294 -0.99 -7.36 18.24
CA ALA A 294 -0.18 -8.44 17.67
C ALA A 294 0.83 -7.91 16.64
N MET A 295 0.36 -7.05 15.73
CA MET A 295 1.19 -6.46 14.67
C MET A 295 2.26 -5.54 15.25
N LEU A 296 1.88 -4.61 16.13
CA LEU A 296 2.81 -3.66 16.75
C LEU A 296 3.88 -4.39 17.55
N ASN A 297 3.50 -5.35 18.41
CA ASN A 297 4.49 -6.08 19.22
C ASN A 297 5.47 -6.87 18.36
N LEU A 298 5.01 -7.51 17.28
CA LEU A 298 5.88 -8.27 16.38
C LEU A 298 6.86 -7.36 15.64
N VAL A 299 6.36 -6.29 15.02
CA VAL A 299 7.19 -5.42 14.18
C VAL A 299 8.10 -4.53 15.04
N SER A 300 7.61 -4.02 16.17
CA SER A 300 8.43 -3.25 17.10
C SER A 300 9.54 -4.09 17.72
N ALA A 301 9.36 -5.39 17.94
CA ALA A 301 10.46 -6.27 18.37
C ALA A 301 11.59 -6.31 17.34
N VAL A 302 11.23 -6.52 16.07
CA VAL A 302 12.19 -6.59 14.95
C VAL A 302 12.90 -5.25 14.76
N LEU A 303 12.15 -4.14 14.73
CA LEU A 303 12.72 -2.81 14.56
C LEU A 303 13.56 -2.38 15.75
N ALA A 304 13.13 -2.65 16.99
CA ALA A 304 13.89 -2.31 18.19
C ALA A 304 15.23 -3.03 18.22
N PHE A 305 15.24 -4.33 17.90
CA PHE A 305 16.47 -5.11 17.78
C PHE A 305 17.39 -4.56 16.68
N ALA A 306 16.84 -4.41 15.47
CA ALA A 306 17.61 -3.97 14.32
C ALA A 306 18.19 -2.56 14.53
N ALA A 307 17.46 -1.66 15.20
CA ALA A 307 17.91 -0.30 15.48
C ALA A 307 18.95 -0.28 16.60
N ALA A 308 18.76 -1.03 17.68
CA ALA A 308 19.74 -1.17 18.74
C ALA A 308 21.07 -1.71 18.21
N GLN A 309 21.01 -2.70 17.32
CA GLN A 309 22.19 -3.37 16.76
C GLN A 309 22.52 -2.90 15.34
N ALA A 310 22.07 -1.70 14.94
CA ALA A 310 22.22 -1.22 13.57
C ALA A 310 23.66 -1.27 13.03
N PRO A 311 24.71 -0.88 13.80
CA PRO A 311 26.09 -1.01 13.32
C PRO A 311 26.47 -2.47 13.00
N ALA A 312 26.11 -3.42 13.86
CA ALA A 312 26.41 -4.84 13.66
C ALA A 312 25.57 -5.44 12.51
N VAL A 313 24.28 -5.12 12.45
CA VAL A 313 23.37 -5.58 11.39
C VAL A 313 23.84 -5.08 10.03
N VAL A 314 24.19 -3.80 9.91
CA VAL A 314 24.69 -3.21 8.66
C VAL A 314 26.04 -3.78 8.27
N LEU A 315 26.95 -3.98 9.23
CA LEU A 315 28.25 -4.58 8.95
C LEU A 315 28.14 -6.03 8.45
N VAL A 316 27.26 -6.84 9.05
CA VAL A 316 27.03 -8.23 8.60
C VAL A 316 26.32 -8.24 7.25
N ALA A 317 25.25 -7.46 7.11
CA ALA A 317 24.39 -7.51 5.92
C ALA A 317 25.02 -6.81 4.72
N LEU A 318 25.48 -5.57 4.86
CA LEU A 318 25.93 -4.75 3.74
C LEU A 318 27.46 -4.66 3.64
N GLY A 319 28.15 -4.74 4.78
CA GLY A 319 29.62 -4.65 4.87
C GLY A 319 30.14 -3.27 5.32
N PRO A 320 31.47 -3.13 5.49
CA PRO A 320 32.08 -1.93 6.10
C PRO A 320 31.82 -0.62 5.35
N ARG A 321 31.68 -0.69 4.01
CA ARG A 321 31.44 0.48 3.14
C ARG A 321 30.09 1.18 3.38
N TRP A 322 29.23 0.57 4.20
CA TRP A 322 27.88 1.04 4.49
C TRP A 322 27.73 1.55 5.92
N SER A 323 28.82 1.82 6.64
CA SER A 323 28.77 2.25 8.05
C SER A 323 27.82 3.42 8.32
N GLN A 324 27.75 4.40 7.39
CA GLN A 324 26.84 5.55 7.48
C GLN A 324 25.35 5.16 7.42
N THR A 325 25.01 4.00 6.85
CA THR A 325 23.63 3.48 6.78
C THR A 325 23.07 3.17 8.16
N ALA A 326 23.91 2.80 9.13
CA ALA A 326 23.46 2.41 10.47
C ALA A 326 22.73 3.54 11.19
N GLY A 327 23.31 4.75 11.21
CA GLY A 327 22.70 5.90 11.88
C GLY A 327 21.39 6.33 11.22
N LEU A 328 21.32 6.33 9.88
CA LEU A 328 20.08 6.64 9.16
C LEU A 328 19.01 5.59 9.42
N PHE A 329 19.38 4.30 9.45
CA PHE A 329 18.46 3.22 9.74
C PHE A 329 17.83 3.37 11.13
N GLN A 330 18.60 3.80 12.14
CA GLN A 330 18.08 4.06 13.48
C GLN A 330 17.01 5.15 13.49
N VAL A 331 17.22 6.25 12.77
CA VAL A 331 16.24 7.34 12.64
C VAL A 331 14.99 6.86 11.88
N LEU A 332 15.19 6.16 10.76
CA LEU A 332 14.12 5.64 9.93
C LEU A 332 13.30 4.54 10.65
N ALA A 333 13.90 3.78 11.58
CA ALA A 333 13.18 2.80 12.40
C ALA A 333 12.08 3.46 13.25
N VAL A 334 12.29 4.69 13.72
CA VAL A 334 11.26 5.50 14.39
C VAL A 334 10.10 5.79 13.45
N ALA A 335 10.40 6.19 12.21
CA ALA A 335 9.37 6.40 11.18
C ALA A 335 8.58 5.10 10.88
N GLY A 336 9.27 3.96 10.82
CA GLY A 336 8.66 2.65 10.63
C GLY A 336 7.66 2.28 11.73
N PHE A 337 7.98 2.60 12.98
CA PHE A 337 7.06 2.41 14.10
C PHE A 337 5.74 3.17 13.89
N PHE A 338 5.81 4.47 13.59
CA PHE A 338 4.61 5.30 13.43
C PHE A 338 3.79 4.91 12.19
N THR A 339 4.49 4.54 11.11
CA THR A 339 3.85 3.97 9.91
C THR A 339 3.02 2.74 10.27
N MET A 340 3.58 1.84 11.10
CA MET A 340 2.87 0.63 11.55
C MET A 340 1.69 0.93 12.47
N ALA A 341 1.85 1.89 13.38
CA ALA A 341 0.80 2.32 14.28
C ALA A 341 -0.41 2.90 13.51
N GLY A 342 -0.17 3.48 12.33
CA GLY A 342 -1.20 3.95 11.41
C GLY A 342 -2.01 2.85 10.70
N TYR A 343 -1.54 1.60 10.62
CA TYR A 343 -2.26 0.54 9.90
C TYR A 343 -3.61 0.18 10.53
N ALA A 344 -3.75 0.30 11.86
CA ALA A 344 -5.03 0.10 12.51
C ALA A 344 -6.07 1.13 12.00
N CYS A 345 -5.68 2.40 11.88
CA CYS A 345 -6.53 3.44 11.28
C CYS A 345 -6.88 3.11 9.83
N TYR A 346 -5.88 2.66 9.05
CA TYR A 346 -6.09 2.23 7.67
C TYR A 346 -7.12 1.09 7.54
N TRP A 347 -7.08 0.10 8.43
CA TRP A 347 -8.08 -0.97 8.47
C TRP A 347 -9.49 -0.46 8.78
N VAL A 348 -9.62 0.53 9.68
CA VAL A 348 -10.92 1.12 9.96
C VAL A 348 -11.46 1.87 8.75
N TYR A 349 -10.63 2.69 8.10
CA TYR A 349 -11.05 3.41 6.90
C TYR A 349 -11.56 2.45 5.82
N LEU A 350 -10.82 1.38 5.56
CA LEU A 350 -11.14 0.48 4.45
C LEU A 350 -12.30 -0.47 4.78
N SER A 351 -12.35 -1.03 6.00
CA SER A 351 -13.43 -1.95 6.40
C SER A 351 -14.79 -1.28 6.49
N ARG A 352 -14.84 0.02 6.83
CA ARG A 352 -16.06 0.83 6.89
C ARG A 352 -16.37 1.62 5.61
N GLY A 353 -15.59 1.43 4.54
CA GLY A 353 -15.82 2.13 3.25
C GLY A 353 -15.50 3.63 3.26
N LEU A 354 -14.74 4.13 4.24
CA LEU A 354 -14.39 5.54 4.43
C LEU A 354 -13.16 5.97 3.61
N THR A 355 -12.99 5.42 2.41
CA THR A 355 -11.83 5.69 1.54
C THR A 355 -11.74 7.15 1.13
N ARG A 356 -12.88 7.85 0.98
CA ARG A 356 -12.92 9.29 0.69
C ARG A 356 -12.32 10.12 1.82
N GLU A 357 -12.58 9.73 3.07
CA GLU A 357 -12.06 10.40 4.26
C GLU A 357 -10.56 10.17 4.40
N HIS A 358 -10.10 8.94 4.13
CA HIS A 358 -8.67 8.64 4.06
C HIS A 358 -7.95 9.46 2.97
N LEU A 359 -8.59 9.64 1.81
CA LEU A 359 -8.06 10.45 0.72
C LEU A 359 -7.99 11.95 1.11
N ARG A 360 -9.04 12.50 1.73
CA ARG A 360 -9.06 13.89 2.23
C ARG A 360 -7.94 14.16 3.20
N LEU A 361 -7.75 13.28 4.18
CA LEU A 361 -6.65 13.40 5.13
C LEU A 361 -5.29 13.26 4.45
N SER A 362 -5.16 12.33 3.50
CA SER A 362 -3.93 12.16 2.73
C SER A 362 -3.58 13.42 1.93
N LEU A 363 -4.57 14.10 1.35
CA LEU A 363 -4.36 15.37 0.63
C LEU A 363 -3.79 16.48 1.53
N VAL A 364 -3.95 16.39 2.85
CA VAL A 364 -3.37 17.33 3.82
C VAL A 364 -2.02 16.84 4.34
N THR A 365 -1.93 15.58 4.78
CA THR A 365 -0.70 15.08 5.44
C THR A 365 0.46 14.88 4.46
N ARG A 366 0.16 14.57 3.19
CA ARG A 366 1.17 14.28 2.16
C ARG A 366 1.96 15.54 1.73
N PRO A 367 1.33 16.70 1.48
CA PRO A 367 2.06 17.96 1.30
C PRO A 367 2.87 18.36 2.53
N VAL A 368 2.34 18.19 3.75
CA VAL A 368 3.10 18.50 4.98
C VAL A 368 4.38 17.67 5.06
N GLN A 369 4.32 16.38 4.74
CA GLN A 369 5.50 15.53 4.65
C GLN A 369 6.51 16.05 3.61
N ILE A 370 6.05 16.46 2.43
CA ILE A 370 6.92 17.05 1.38
C ILE A 370 7.62 18.30 1.91
N VAL A 371 6.88 19.23 2.52
CA VAL A 371 7.43 20.48 3.07
C VAL A 371 8.45 20.19 4.16
N LEU A 372 8.14 19.28 5.09
CA LEU A 372 9.08 18.90 6.15
C LEU A 372 10.36 18.30 5.57
N VAL A 373 10.27 17.41 4.59
CA VAL A 373 11.45 16.77 3.96
C VAL A 373 12.29 17.79 3.20
N VAL A 374 11.67 18.69 2.44
CA VAL A 374 12.37 19.75 1.71
C VAL A 374 13.06 20.72 2.68
N ALA A 375 12.39 21.12 3.77
CA ALA A 375 13.02 21.92 4.82
C ALA A 375 14.17 21.15 5.50
N GLY A 376 13.96 19.85 5.76
CA GLY A 376 14.95 18.93 6.32
C GLY A 376 16.25 18.87 5.54
N ALA A 377 16.21 19.11 4.23
CA ALA A 377 17.38 19.09 3.35
C ALA A 377 18.46 20.11 3.72
N GLN A 378 18.08 21.21 4.39
CA GLN A 378 19.02 22.24 4.84
C GLN A 378 20.03 21.71 5.88
N TRP A 379 19.67 20.65 6.61
CA TRP A 379 20.54 19.98 7.58
C TRP A 379 21.15 18.68 7.03
N GLY A 380 21.19 18.55 5.70
CA GLY A 380 21.75 17.40 5.01
C GLY A 380 20.98 16.09 5.23
N LEU A 381 21.70 14.97 5.13
CA LEU A 381 21.10 13.64 5.06
C LEU A 381 20.30 13.25 6.31
N TYR A 382 20.83 13.57 7.50
CA TYR A 382 20.14 13.31 8.77
C TYR A 382 18.94 14.23 8.97
N GLY A 383 19.00 15.48 8.48
CA GLY A 383 17.86 16.39 8.50
C GLY A 383 16.66 15.84 7.74
N ILE A 384 16.91 15.28 6.55
CA ILE A 384 15.88 14.62 5.73
C ILE A 384 15.30 13.39 6.44
N ALA A 385 16.15 12.54 7.03
CA ALA A 385 15.70 11.35 7.77
C ALA A 385 14.83 11.72 8.99
N TRP A 386 15.24 12.72 9.77
CA TRP A 386 14.47 13.21 10.90
C TRP A 386 13.17 13.90 10.48
N ALA A 387 13.19 14.67 9.40
CA ALA A 387 11.99 15.27 8.84
C ALA A 387 10.97 14.22 8.40
N TYR A 388 11.42 13.13 7.76
CA TYR A 388 10.56 11.99 7.41
C TYR A 388 10.00 11.28 8.66
N ALA A 389 10.85 11.05 9.67
CA ALA A 389 10.42 10.47 10.95
C ALA A 389 9.41 11.37 11.68
N LEU A 390 9.61 12.69 11.67
CA LEU A 390 8.68 13.66 12.24
C LEU A 390 7.36 13.69 11.47
N ALA A 391 7.39 13.70 10.14
CA ALA A 391 6.19 13.70 9.31
C ALA A 391 5.32 12.47 9.59
N THR A 392 5.92 11.28 9.65
CA THR A 392 5.21 10.03 9.99
C THR A 392 4.71 10.02 11.44
N ALA A 393 5.50 10.56 12.38
CA ALA A 393 5.10 10.73 13.78
C ALA A 393 3.90 11.67 13.94
N LEU A 394 3.81 12.76 13.18
CA LEU A 394 2.68 13.70 13.17
C LEU A 394 1.46 13.12 12.44
N GLN A 395 1.69 12.32 11.40
CA GLN A 395 0.63 11.69 10.62
C GLN A 395 -0.19 10.71 11.46
N TRP A 396 0.40 10.02 12.43
CA TRP A 396 -0.33 9.05 13.26
C TRP A 396 -1.39 9.70 14.18
N PRO A 397 -1.08 10.71 15.02
CA PRO A 397 -2.08 11.50 15.75
C PRO A 397 -3.11 12.16 14.84
N ALA A 398 -2.71 12.70 13.68
CA ALA A 398 -3.64 13.30 12.73
C ALA A 398 -4.68 12.27 12.22
N ASN A 399 -4.24 11.05 11.92
CA ASN A 399 -5.13 9.94 11.59
C ASN A 399 -6.09 9.59 12.72
N LEU A 400 -5.59 9.52 13.95
CA LEU A 400 -6.41 9.22 15.13
C LEU A 400 -7.46 10.30 15.40
N TRP A 401 -7.07 11.57 15.31
CA TRP A 401 -7.97 12.70 15.49
C TRP A 401 -9.08 12.74 14.43
N TRP A 402 -8.72 12.58 13.15
CA TRP A 402 -9.72 12.53 12.07
C TRP A 402 -10.65 11.33 12.23
N LEU A 403 -10.09 10.17 12.57
CA LEU A 403 -10.87 8.95 12.77
C LEU A 403 -11.87 9.08 13.93
N HIS A 404 -11.48 9.77 15.01
CA HIS A 404 -12.37 10.05 16.13
C HIS A 404 -13.56 10.96 15.73
N ARG A 405 -13.35 11.89 14.80
CA ARG A 405 -14.41 12.78 14.31
C ARG A 405 -15.43 12.08 13.41
N VAL A 406 -15.01 11.04 12.70
CA VAL A 406 -15.81 10.39 11.65
C VAL A 406 -16.37 9.04 12.11
N THR A 407 -15.83 8.44 13.17
CA THR A 407 -16.21 7.08 13.60
C THR A 407 -16.15 6.88 15.11
N ASP A 408 -16.95 5.92 15.60
CA ASP A 408 -16.89 5.43 16.99
C ASP A 408 -15.74 4.42 17.24
N ALA A 409 -14.68 4.48 16.44
CA ALA A 409 -13.53 3.61 16.62
C ALA A 409 -12.88 3.87 18.00
N PRO A 410 -12.25 2.86 18.60
CA PRO A 410 -11.65 2.95 19.94
C PRO A 410 -10.32 3.73 19.94
N VAL A 411 -10.29 4.96 19.41
CA VAL A 411 -9.09 5.78 19.17
C VAL A 411 -8.22 5.93 20.42
N GLY A 412 -8.82 6.16 21.59
CA GLY A 412 -8.08 6.26 22.86
C GLY A 412 -7.40 4.96 23.30
N GLN A 413 -7.89 3.79 22.88
CA GLN A 413 -7.19 2.52 23.11
C GLN A 413 -6.11 2.26 22.06
N ILE A 414 -6.37 2.62 20.80
CA ILE A 414 -5.39 2.54 19.72
C ILE A 414 -4.15 3.39 20.07
N TRP A 415 -4.36 4.60 20.59
CA TRP A 415 -3.30 5.47 21.11
C TRP A 415 -2.57 4.86 22.30
N ARG A 416 -3.29 4.43 23.35
CA ARG A 416 -2.68 3.84 24.55
C ARG A 416 -1.87 2.58 24.23
N ASN A 417 -2.33 1.76 23.30
CA ASN A 417 -1.59 0.59 22.83
C ASN A 417 -0.29 1.02 22.14
N GLY A 418 -0.37 1.94 21.18
CA GLY A 418 0.83 2.46 20.50
C GLY A 418 1.82 3.11 21.46
N ALA A 419 1.36 3.99 22.36
CA ALA A 419 2.19 4.63 23.37
C ALA A 419 2.86 3.61 24.30
N ARG A 420 2.12 2.58 24.75
CA ARG A 420 2.69 1.47 25.52
C ARG A 420 3.78 0.75 24.73
N THR A 421 3.56 0.47 23.45
CA THR A 421 4.57 -0.16 22.59
C THR A 421 5.81 0.72 22.45
N VAL A 422 5.68 2.04 22.26
CA VAL A 422 6.84 2.97 22.24
C VAL A 422 7.65 2.85 23.51
N LEU A 423 7.01 2.87 24.68
CA LEU A 423 7.72 2.82 25.96
C LEU A 423 8.41 1.47 26.19
N VAL A 424 7.70 0.35 25.98
CA VAL A 424 8.24 -1.00 26.21
C VAL A 424 9.38 -1.31 25.25
N TYR A 425 9.18 -1.08 23.95
CA TYR A 425 10.19 -1.41 22.93
C TYR A 425 11.29 -0.37 22.84
N GLY A 426 11.03 0.89 23.17
CA GLY A 426 12.05 1.93 23.32
C GLY A 426 12.99 1.60 24.47
N TRP A 427 12.46 1.17 25.62
CA TRP A 427 13.29 0.71 26.72
C TRP A 427 14.06 -0.58 26.37
N ALA A 428 13.43 -1.55 25.70
CA ALA A 428 14.13 -2.75 25.25
C ALA A 428 15.27 -2.42 24.25
N LEU A 429 15.05 -1.48 23.33
CA LEU A 429 16.06 -0.96 22.42
C LEU A 429 17.23 -0.37 23.20
N VAL A 430 16.97 0.52 24.17
CA VAL A 430 18.01 1.14 25.00
C VAL A 430 18.78 0.07 25.81
N ALA A 431 18.09 -0.90 26.41
CA ALA A 431 18.71 -2.00 27.14
C ALA A 431 19.62 -2.84 26.23
N SER A 432 19.17 -3.14 25.01
CA SER A 432 19.95 -3.88 24.00
C SER A 432 21.19 -3.10 23.54
N ALA A 433 21.05 -1.80 23.28
CA ALA A 433 22.15 -0.95 22.83
C ALA A 433 23.19 -0.69 23.95
N THR A 434 22.75 -0.56 25.20
CA THR A 434 23.64 -0.36 26.35
C THR A 434 24.41 -1.63 26.71
N ALA A 435 23.77 -2.80 26.61
CA ALA A 435 24.42 -4.09 26.86
C ALA A 435 25.60 -4.37 25.91
N THR A 436 25.55 -3.86 24.68
CA THR A 436 26.61 -4.09 23.68
C THR A 436 27.67 -3.00 23.65
N ARG A 437 27.49 -1.88 24.35
CA ARG A 437 28.41 -0.72 24.33
C ARG A 437 29.79 -1.03 24.93
N TRP A 438 29.87 -2.01 25.82
CA TRP A 438 31.11 -2.42 26.50
C TRP A 438 31.84 -3.58 25.81
N LEU A 439 31.28 -4.11 24.72
CA LEU A 439 31.92 -5.19 23.99
C LEU A 439 33.13 -4.67 23.19
N PRO A 440 34.22 -5.45 23.09
CA PRO A 440 35.35 -5.10 22.25
C PRO A 440 34.94 -4.86 20.79
N ALA A 441 35.55 -3.85 20.16
CA ALA A 441 35.40 -3.57 18.74
C ALA A 441 35.83 -4.80 17.91
N GLY A 442 35.01 -5.21 16.95
CA GLY A 442 35.25 -6.38 16.08
C GLY A 442 34.44 -7.63 16.46
N SER A 443 33.76 -7.63 17.60
CA SER A 443 32.97 -8.76 18.09
C SER A 443 31.50 -8.71 17.58
N THR A 444 31.32 -8.72 16.26
CA THR A 444 30.01 -8.44 15.61
C THR A 444 28.95 -9.49 15.96
N TRP A 445 29.29 -10.79 15.90
CA TRP A 445 28.36 -11.87 16.20
C TRP A 445 27.99 -11.95 17.69
N THR A 446 28.95 -11.66 18.57
CA THR A 446 28.72 -11.56 20.01
C THR A 446 27.86 -10.34 20.35
N ALA A 447 28.05 -9.20 19.67
CA ALA A 447 27.16 -8.05 19.82
C ALA A 447 25.72 -8.37 19.43
N LEU A 448 25.51 -9.10 18.33
CA LEU A 448 24.17 -9.55 17.94
C LEU A 448 23.56 -10.51 18.96
N ALA A 449 24.34 -11.48 19.47
CA ALA A 449 23.87 -12.44 20.47
C ALA A 449 23.53 -11.77 21.82
N VAL A 450 24.46 -10.97 22.37
CA VAL A 450 24.28 -10.22 23.62
C VAL A 450 23.13 -9.23 23.48
N GLY A 451 23.07 -8.51 22.37
CA GLY A 451 21.98 -7.58 22.08
C GLY A 451 20.61 -8.25 22.02
N ALA A 452 20.54 -9.47 21.46
CA ALA A 452 19.29 -10.23 21.38
C ALA A 452 18.85 -10.74 22.77
N VAL A 453 19.80 -11.24 23.56
CA VAL A 453 19.54 -11.67 24.94
C VAL A 453 19.10 -10.49 25.80
N ALA A 454 19.78 -9.34 25.70
CA ALA A 454 19.43 -8.13 26.44
C ALA A 454 18.05 -7.59 26.06
N LEU A 455 17.71 -7.56 24.77
CA LEU A 455 16.38 -7.20 24.30
C LEU A 455 15.30 -8.17 24.84
N GLY A 456 15.56 -9.47 24.78
CA GLY A 456 14.65 -10.50 25.27
C GLY A 456 14.44 -10.41 26.78
N ALA A 457 15.52 -10.24 27.54
CA ALA A 457 15.49 -10.04 29.00
C ALA A 457 14.74 -8.77 29.37
N ALA A 458 14.94 -7.69 28.62
CA ALA A 458 14.18 -6.46 28.77
C ALA A 458 12.69 -6.76 28.55
N LEU A 459 12.28 -7.24 27.38
CA LEU A 459 10.87 -7.53 27.08
C LEU A 459 10.23 -8.48 28.12
N ALA A 460 10.97 -9.46 28.65
CA ALA A 460 10.51 -10.33 29.73
C ALA A 460 10.25 -9.55 31.03
N LEU A 461 11.18 -8.69 31.43
CA LEU A 461 11.00 -7.82 32.60
C LEU A 461 9.85 -6.81 32.39
N ALA A 462 9.66 -6.25 31.19
CA ALA A 462 8.47 -5.44 30.89
C ALA A 462 7.17 -6.26 31.01
N ALA A 463 7.15 -7.54 30.62
CA ALA A 463 6.01 -8.42 30.80
C ALA A 463 5.71 -8.73 32.27
N LEU A 464 6.73 -8.68 33.13
CA LEU A 464 6.57 -8.79 34.59
C LEU A 464 6.04 -7.49 35.20
N VAL A 465 6.65 -6.35 34.87
CA VAL A 465 6.37 -5.05 35.51
C VAL A 465 5.11 -4.37 34.97
N VAL A 466 4.78 -4.54 33.69
CA VAL A 466 3.67 -3.83 33.04
C VAL A 466 2.49 -4.80 32.82
N PRO A 467 1.44 -4.78 33.68
CA PRO A 467 0.33 -5.74 33.59
C PRO A 467 -0.43 -5.65 32.27
N ALA A 468 -0.52 -4.45 31.69
CA ALA A 468 -1.16 -4.23 30.39
C ALA A 468 -0.41 -4.93 29.26
N TYR A 469 0.93 -4.90 29.27
CA TYR A 469 1.74 -5.60 28.27
C TYR A 469 1.66 -7.13 28.45
N ARG A 470 1.57 -7.61 29.69
CA ARG A 470 1.31 -9.03 29.97
C ARG A 470 -0.01 -9.50 29.35
N ARG A 471 -1.08 -8.72 29.49
CA ARG A 471 -2.39 -9.02 28.88
C ARG A 471 -2.31 -9.04 27.36
N ASP A 472 -1.55 -8.13 26.76
CA ASP A 472 -1.32 -8.13 25.32
C ASP A 472 -0.68 -9.44 24.85
N LEU A 473 0.41 -9.87 25.51
CA LEU A 473 1.11 -11.11 25.18
C LEU A 473 0.20 -12.34 25.36
N GLN A 474 -0.62 -12.37 26.42
CA GLN A 474 -1.61 -13.42 26.63
C GLN A 474 -2.67 -13.45 25.52
N THR A 475 -3.13 -12.28 25.07
CA THR A 475 -4.10 -12.15 23.98
C THR A 475 -3.52 -12.67 22.66
N VAL A 476 -2.28 -12.30 22.34
CA VAL A 476 -1.56 -12.81 21.17
C VAL A 476 -1.31 -14.32 21.27
N ALA A 477 -0.95 -14.83 22.44
CA ALA A 477 -0.76 -16.25 22.68
C ALA A 477 -2.07 -17.05 22.55
N ALA A 478 -3.19 -16.51 23.04
CA ALA A 478 -4.51 -17.12 22.89
C ALA A 478 -4.94 -17.19 21.42
N LEU A 479 -4.73 -16.12 20.65
CA LEU A 479 -4.98 -16.11 19.20
C LEU A 479 -4.15 -17.17 18.47
N ARG A 480 -2.86 -17.31 18.83
CA ARG A 480 -1.99 -18.36 18.27
C ARG A 480 -2.50 -19.77 18.58
N ARG A 481 -3.06 -20.01 19.78
CA ARG A 481 -3.65 -21.30 20.15
C ARG A 481 -4.93 -21.56 19.38
N GLN A 482 -5.80 -20.57 19.20
CA GLN A 482 -7.02 -20.69 18.40
C GLN A 482 -6.73 -20.98 16.93
N LEU A 483 -5.66 -20.40 16.37
CA LEU A 483 -5.23 -20.68 14.98
C LEU A 483 -4.54 -22.03 14.82
N ARG A 484 -4.03 -22.63 15.90
CA ARG A 484 -3.38 -23.96 15.90
C ARG A 484 -4.32 -25.08 16.30
N GLY A 485 -5.38 -24.78 17.06
CA GLY A 485 -6.46 -25.71 17.35
C GLY A 485 -7.30 -25.91 16.10
N THR A 486 -7.39 -27.15 15.64
CA THR A 486 -8.35 -27.60 14.62
C THR A 486 -9.73 -26.99 14.94
N PRO A 487 -10.48 -26.44 13.98
CA PRO A 487 -11.86 -26.06 14.23
C PRO A 487 -12.65 -27.33 14.54
N THR A 488 -12.78 -27.66 15.82
CA THR A 488 -13.79 -28.61 16.28
C THR A 488 -15.13 -27.98 15.94
N ALA A 489 -15.83 -28.59 14.99
CA ALA A 489 -17.23 -28.36 14.74
C ALA A 489 -18.01 -28.67 16.01
N THR A 490 -18.18 -27.68 16.87
CA THR A 490 -19.27 -27.67 17.85
C THR A 490 -20.33 -26.73 17.30
N THR A 491 -21.10 -27.25 16.35
CA THR A 491 -22.50 -26.87 16.23
C THR A 491 -23.13 -27.14 17.60
N PRO A 492 -23.73 -26.15 18.30
CA PRO A 492 -24.69 -26.51 19.33
C PRO A 492 -25.82 -27.19 18.57
N ALA A 493 -25.96 -28.50 18.77
CA ALA A 493 -27.18 -29.20 18.41
C ALA A 493 -28.32 -28.50 19.17
N ALA A 494 -28.94 -27.52 18.51
CA ALA A 494 -30.22 -27.01 18.91
C ALA A 494 -31.19 -28.17 18.70
N ASP A 495 -31.61 -28.72 19.82
CA ASP A 495 -32.75 -29.59 20.00
C ASP A 495 -33.87 -29.19 19.01
N ARG A 496 -33.99 -29.95 17.92
CA ARG A 496 -35.09 -29.82 16.95
C ARG A 496 -35.73 -31.19 16.82
N ASN A 497 -36.68 -31.38 17.72
CA ASN A 497 -37.81 -32.29 17.63
C ASN A 497 -38.31 -32.43 16.17
N PRO A 498 -38.29 -33.62 15.55
CA PRO A 498 -38.78 -33.84 14.20
C PRO A 498 -40.30 -34.05 14.24
N GLY A 499 -41.07 -32.96 14.30
CA GLY A 499 -42.52 -33.08 14.43
C GLY A 499 -43.29 -31.77 14.33
N HIS A 500 -43.11 -31.04 13.23
CA HIS A 500 -44.12 -30.18 12.59
C HIS A 500 -43.44 -29.29 11.54
N LEU A 501 -43.61 -29.64 10.26
CA LEU A 501 -43.41 -28.70 9.15
C LEU A 501 -44.78 -28.08 8.82
N PRO A 502 -44.97 -26.76 8.93
CA PRO A 502 -46.06 -26.10 8.23
C PRO A 502 -45.72 -26.01 6.74
N ALA A 503 -46.72 -26.29 5.89
CA ALA A 503 -46.62 -26.24 4.43
C ALA A 503 -46.13 -24.87 3.90
N PRO A 504 -45.46 -24.84 2.73
CA PRO A 504 -44.96 -23.60 2.15
C PRO A 504 -46.11 -22.69 1.71
N ARG A 505 -46.16 -21.48 2.27
CA ARG A 505 -47.00 -20.40 1.74
C ARG A 505 -46.44 -19.94 0.40
N THR A 506 -47.31 -19.95 -0.60
CA THR A 506 -47.11 -19.38 -1.92
C THR A 506 -46.71 -17.90 -1.83
N VAL A 507 -45.63 -17.54 -2.52
CA VAL A 507 -45.21 -16.14 -2.71
C VAL A 507 -46.22 -15.52 -3.69
N SER A 508 -47.12 -14.69 -3.17
CA SER A 508 -47.94 -13.79 -3.97
C SER A 508 -47.08 -12.61 -4.44
N GLU A 509 -47.27 -12.26 -5.70
CA GLU A 509 -46.62 -11.20 -6.46
C GLU A 509 -46.64 -9.84 -5.75
N VAL A 510 -45.53 -9.12 -5.85
CA VAL A 510 -45.40 -7.71 -5.46
C VAL A 510 -45.86 -6.84 -6.63
N PRO A 511 -46.87 -5.96 -6.49
CA PRO A 511 -47.15 -4.97 -7.51
C PRO A 511 -46.22 -3.77 -7.36
N VAL A 512 -45.65 -3.35 -8.49
CA VAL A 512 -44.92 -2.10 -8.68
C VAL A 512 -45.89 -0.93 -8.55
N ALA A 513 -45.73 -0.10 -7.51
CA ALA A 513 -46.52 1.12 -7.31
C ALA A 513 -45.75 2.36 -7.78
N ALA A 514 -46.42 3.14 -8.63
CA ALA A 514 -45.96 4.37 -9.27
C ALA A 514 -45.83 5.54 -8.28
N ALA A 515 -44.89 6.43 -8.57
CA ALA A 515 -44.65 7.67 -7.85
C ALA A 515 -45.66 8.78 -8.23
N SER A 516 -46.12 9.54 -7.24
CA SER A 516 -46.59 10.93 -7.39
C SER A 516 -46.50 11.71 -6.08
N PRO A 517 -46.40 13.05 -6.12
CA PRO A 517 -45.65 13.85 -5.15
C PRO A 517 -46.52 14.38 -4.00
N ALA A 518 -45.91 14.48 -2.81
CA ALA A 518 -46.54 15.01 -1.60
C ALA A 518 -46.47 16.55 -1.52
N ALA A 519 -47.60 17.13 -1.14
CA ALA A 519 -47.80 18.54 -0.84
C ALA A 519 -47.46 18.89 0.63
N SER A 520 -47.27 20.19 0.82
CA SER A 520 -47.00 20.97 2.04
C SER A 520 -47.86 20.63 3.28
N PRO A 521 -47.33 20.81 4.51
CA PRO A 521 -48.15 20.97 5.69
C PRO A 521 -48.04 22.40 6.28
N ALA A 522 -49.20 23.02 6.50
CA ALA A 522 -49.38 24.12 7.41
C ALA A 522 -50.02 23.63 8.72
N ASP A 523 -49.49 24.20 9.81
CA ASP A 523 -50.15 24.57 11.05
C ASP A 523 -50.37 23.54 12.19
N ARG A 524 -49.73 23.84 13.32
CA ARG A 524 -50.25 23.73 14.70
C ARG A 524 -49.25 24.33 15.72
N ASN A 525 -49.58 25.53 16.19
CA ASN A 525 -49.13 26.17 17.45
C ASN A 525 -49.92 25.55 18.66
N PRO A 526 -49.74 25.88 19.98
CA PRO A 526 -48.96 26.95 20.60
C PRO A 526 -48.21 26.66 21.94
N GLY A 527 -47.35 27.61 22.34
CA GLY A 527 -46.79 27.73 23.70
C GLY A 527 -46.28 29.16 24.02
N HIS A 528 -47.00 29.85 24.92
CA HIS A 528 -46.75 31.11 25.66
C HIS A 528 -45.28 31.41 26.05
N LEU A 529 -44.73 32.62 26.32
CA LEU A 529 -45.06 34.07 26.51
C LEU A 529 -43.66 34.82 26.64
N PRO A 530 -43.49 36.12 27.00
CA PRO A 530 -43.62 37.30 26.12
C PRO A 530 -42.46 38.36 26.25
N THR A 531 -42.58 39.44 25.47
CA THR A 531 -42.05 40.83 25.66
C THR A 531 -40.54 41.09 25.77
N THR A 532 -40.00 41.93 24.87
CA THR A 532 -39.82 43.40 25.07
C THR A 532 -39.23 44.09 23.82
N ARG A 533 -39.68 45.32 23.56
CA ARG A 533 -39.22 46.28 22.53
C ARG A 533 -37.92 46.97 22.96
N THR A 534 -37.10 47.38 21.98
CA THR A 534 -36.49 48.74 21.78
C THR A 534 -35.49 48.64 20.62
N SER A 535 -35.80 49.15 19.43
CA SER A 535 -35.34 50.44 18.87
C SER A 535 -33.97 50.93 19.36
N THR A 536 -32.99 50.95 18.46
CA THR A 536 -32.15 52.13 18.21
C THR A 536 -31.61 52.06 16.79
N ASP A 537 -31.84 53.16 16.11
CA ASP A 537 -31.51 53.49 14.74
C ASP A 537 -30.20 54.29 14.71
N VAL A 538 -29.57 54.37 13.52
CA VAL A 538 -28.79 55.53 12.98
C VAL A 538 -27.24 55.59 13.30
N PRO A 539 -26.36 56.10 12.39
CA PRO A 539 -25.85 55.43 11.16
C PRO A 539 -24.39 55.84 10.74
N VAL A 540 -24.04 55.60 9.46
CA VAL A 540 -23.15 56.38 8.53
C VAL A 540 -21.73 55.88 8.24
N GLY A 541 -21.48 55.74 6.93
CA GLY A 541 -20.21 55.99 6.23
C GLY A 541 -19.69 54.76 5.47
N GLY A 542 -19.72 54.62 4.14
CA GLY A 542 -19.80 55.60 3.05
C GLY A 542 -18.46 55.66 2.29
N VAL A 543 -18.53 55.65 0.94
CA VAL A 543 -17.47 55.75 -0.09
C VAL A 543 -16.83 54.41 -0.50
N GLY A 544 -16.79 53.95 -1.76
CA GLY A 544 -17.13 54.49 -3.10
C GLY A 544 -16.26 53.70 -4.10
N GLU A 545 -16.84 52.93 -5.05
CA GLU A 545 -17.13 53.31 -6.45
C GLU A 545 -15.85 53.34 -7.34
N ILE A 546 -15.69 52.66 -8.50
CA ILE A 546 -16.37 52.87 -9.80
C ILE A 546 -15.95 51.79 -10.84
N SER A 547 -16.96 51.37 -11.64
CA SER A 547 -17.03 50.94 -13.07
C SER A 547 -16.05 49.94 -13.71
N GLY A 548 -16.44 49.12 -14.70
CA GLY A 548 -17.69 48.99 -15.46
C GLY A 548 -17.43 48.23 -16.77
N GLY A 549 -18.48 47.71 -17.43
CA GLY A 549 -18.38 47.18 -18.80
C GLY A 549 -19.29 45.98 -19.11
N ALA A 550 -20.56 46.25 -19.40
CA ALA A 550 -21.51 45.31 -19.99
C ALA A 550 -21.29 45.17 -21.51
N LEU A 551 -21.78 44.07 -22.12
CA LEU A 551 -22.54 44.10 -23.38
C LEU A 551 -23.12 42.71 -23.78
N SER A 552 -24.45 42.65 -23.74
CA SER A 552 -25.39 42.12 -24.77
C SER A 552 -25.37 40.65 -25.23
N ALA A 553 -26.46 39.95 -24.91
CA ALA A 553 -27.15 38.97 -25.77
C ALA A 553 -28.00 39.70 -26.84
N PRO A 554 -28.59 39.04 -27.87
CA PRO A 554 -29.94 38.47 -27.69
C PRO A 554 -30.37 37.26 -28.59
N ALA A 555 -31.41 36.55 -28.12
CA ALA A 555 -32.58 35.95 -28.84
C ALA A 555 -32.36 34.93 -30.01
N ALA A 556 -33.22 33.98 -30.39
CA ALA A 556 -34.63 33.64 -30.14
C ALA A 556 -34.91 32.14 -30.49
N ARG A 557 -36.06 31.61 -30.03
CA ARG A 557 -36.67 30.27 -30.31
C ARG A 557 -37.35 30.22 -31.72
N PRO A 558 -38.31 29.32 -32.08
CA PRO A 558 -38.70 27.94 -31.69
C PRO A 558 -39.00 27.01 -32.91
N SER A 559 -39.32 25.71 -32.70
CA SER A 559 -40.47 25.03 -33.35
C SER A 559 -40.65 23.58 -32.88
N ALA A 560 -41.91 23.16 -32.83
CA ALA A 560 -42.43 21.90 -32.31
C ALA A 560 -43.00 20.99 -33.42
N ARG A 561 -43.32 19.74 -33.02
CA ARG A 561 -44.33 18.79 -33.58
C ARG A 561 -43.91 18.01 -34.85
N ALA A 562 -44.28 16.73 -35.07
CA ALA A 562 -45.10 15.75 -34.35
C ALA A 562 -44.90 14.31 -34.93
N THR A 563 -45.47 13.32 -34.24
CA THR A 563 -46.11 12.06 -34.72
C THR A 563 -45.30 10.82 -35.20
N ARG A 564 -45.47 9.75 -34.39
CA ARG A 564 -45.44 8.26 -34.54
C ARG A 564 -45.84 7.67 -35.93
N PRO A 565 -45.71 6.34 -36.23
CA PRO A 565 -45.67 5.16 -35.33
C PRO A 565 -44.70 3.99 -35.67
N ALA A 566 -44.67 2.99 -34.78
CA ALA A 566 -44.03 1.68 -34.93
C ALA A 566 -44.80 0.74 -35.87
N PRO A 567 -44.18 -0.38 -36.29
CA PRO A 567 -44.82 -1.68 -36.08
C PRO A 567 -43.92 -2.74 -35.42
N ARG A 568 -44.59 -3.85 -35.09
CA ARG A 568 -44.35 -4.94 -34.15
C ARG A 568 -43.50 -6.10 -34.73
N PRO A 569 -43.20 -7.16 -33.94
CA PRO A 569 -42.11 -8.13 -34.16
C PRO A 569 -42.53 -9.33 -35.02
N THR A 570 -41.54 -10.12 -35.44
CA THR A 570 -41.73 -11.50 -35.92
C THR A 570 -40.76 -12.44 -35.20
N ASP A 571 -41.36 -13.47 -34.62
CA ASP A 571 -40.79 -14.63 -33.94
C ASP A 571 -40.15 -15.65 -34.91
N GLU A 572 -39.31 -16.51 -34.32
CA GLU A 572 -39.07 -17.95 -34.61
C GLU A 572 -38.34 -18.41 -35.90
N GLU A 573 -37.08 -18.88 -35.70
CA GLU A 573 -36.46 -20.22 -35.96
C GLU A 573 -37.02 -21.21 -37.04
N PRO A 574 -36.33 -22.34 -37.38
CA PRO A 574 -34.91 -22.73 -37.22
C PRO A 574 -34.27 -23.41 -38.47
N ARG A 575 -32.93 -23.51 -38.49
CA ARG A 575 -32.15 -24.69 -38.94
C ARG A 575 -30.68 -24.58 -38.56
#